data_AF-A0A1M7Y6D4-F1
#
_entry.id   AF-A0A1M7Y6D4-F1
#
_cell.length_a   1.000
_cell.length_b   1.000
_cell.length_c   1.000
_cell.angle_alpha   90.00
_cell.angle_beta   90.00
_cell.angle_gamma   90.00
#
_symmetry.space_group_name_H-M   'P 1'
#
loop_
_entity.id
_entity.type
_entity.pdbx_description
1 polymer ?
#
loop_
_entity_poly.entity_id
_entity_poly.type
_entity_poly.pdbx_seq_one_letter_code
_entity_poly.pdbx_strand_id
1 'polypeptide(L)'
;IYKERWKIELFFKWIKQNLKVKTFLGTSENAVLTQLWIALCLYLLLAYLKFQANLGLSLSGILRLLQLNLFDRRSMTDLFKPPDNPQTIKSPQLLLWN
;
A
#
# COMPACT_ATOMS: atom_id res chain seq x y z
N ILE A 1 6.56 11.04 27.34
CA ILE A 1 6.76 9.56 27.32
C ILE A 1 5.54 8.83 26.74
N TYR A 2 4.32 9.03 27.26
CA TYR A 2 3.11 8.34 26.75
C TYR A 2 2.81 8.57 25.26
N LYS A 3 3.01 9.78 24.75
CA LYS A 3 2.77 10.13 23.33
C LYS A 3 3.62 9.30 22.36
N GLU A 4 4.87 9.02 22.71
CA GLU A 4 5.79 8.25 21.87
C GLU A 4 5.43 6.75 21.86
N ARG A 5 5.02 6.20 23.01
CA ARG A 5 4.53 4.83 23.09
C ARG A 5 3.30 4.60 22.21
N TRP A 6 2.39 5.57 22.18
CA TRP A 6 1.20 5.54 21.31
C TRP A 6 1.54 5.56 19.82
N LYS A 7 2.57 6.31 19.41
CA LYS A 7 3.03 6.31 18.00
C LYS A 7 3.54 4.94 17.58
N ILE A 8 4.30 4.27 18.45
CA ILE A 8 4.81 2.91 18.21
C ILE A 8 3.64 1.92 18.10
N GLU A 9 2.63 2.02 18.96
CA GLU A 9 1.42 1.18 18.87
C GLU A 9 0.64 1.41 17.57
N LEU A 10 0.44 2.68 17.18
CA LEU A 10 -0.21 3.03 15.92
C LEU A 10 0.56 2.48 14.71
N PHE A 11 1.88 2.52 14.75
CA PHE A 11 2.73 1.94 13.73
C PHE A 11 2.55 0.42 13.61
N PHE A 12 2.63 -0.32 14.72
CA PHE A 12 2.42 -1.77 14.71
C PHE A 12 0.98 -2.16 14.38
N LYS A 13 0.00 -1.34 14.78
CA LYS A 13 -1.41 -1.50 14.37
C LYS A 13 -1.53 -1.37 12.86
N TRP A 14 -0.91 -0.35 12.27
CA TRP A 14 -0.91 -0.15 10.83
C TRP A 14 -0.25 -1.31 10.09
N ILE A 15 0.94 -1.77 10.53
CA ILE A 15 1.62 -2.94 9.95
C ILE A 15 0.71 -4.16 9.96
N LYS A 16 0.14 -4.50 11.12
CA LYS A 16 -0.72 -5.68 11.26
C LYS A 16 -1.97 -5.60 10.36
N GLN A 17 -2.54 -4.41 10.18
CA GLN A 17 -3.71 -4.20 9.32
C GLN A 17 -3.39 -4.25 7.83
N ASN A 18 -2.26 -3.67 7.42
CA ASN A 18 -1.96 -3.41 6.01
C ASN A 18 -1.10 -4.51 5.35
N LEU A 19 -0.15 -5.11 6.09
CA LEU A 19 0.74 -6.15 5.55
C LEU A 19 0.16 -7.57 5.57
N LYS A 20 -1.09 -7.77 6.03
CA LYS A 20 -1.70 -9.11 6.24
C LYS A 20 -0.69 -10.10 6.86
N VAL A 21 0.07 -9.68 7.87
CA VAL A 21 0.85 -10.59 8.72
C VAL A 21 -0.14 -11.34 9.61
N LYS A 22 -0.98 -12.18 9.00
CA LYS A 22 -2.02 -12.96 9.67
C LYS A 22 -1.45 -14.24 10.28
N THR A 23 -0.34 -14.73 9.74
CA THR A 23 0.34 -15.93 10.19
C THR A 23 1.85 -15.74 10.11
N PHE A 24 2.53 -16.00 11.22
CA PHE A 24 3.98 -16.14 11.22
C PHE A 24 4.34 -17.35 10.35
N LEU A 25 5.32 -17.21 9.45
CA LEU A 25 5.76 -18.30 8.56
C LEU A 25 6.57 -19.36 9.32
N GLY A 26 6.97 -19.06 10.56
CA GLY A 26 7.61 -19.97 11.48
C GLY A 26 7.52 -19.42 12.91
N THR A 27 7.58 -20.30 13.90
CA THR A 27 7.54 -19.95 15.33
C THR A 27 8.92 -19.75 15.95
N SER A 28 9.99 -19.97 15.17
CA SER A 28 11.36 -19.74 15.65
C SER A 28 11.65 -18.26 15.80
N GLU A 29 12.48 -17.91 16.79
CA GLU A 29 12.89 -16.53 17.06
C GLU A 29 13.45 -15.83 15.80
N ASN A 30 14.31 -16.52 15.06
CA ASN A 30 14.89 -16.01 13.81
C ASN A 30 13.82 -15.75 12.73
N ALA A 31 12.79 -16.59 12.63
CA ALA A 31 11.70 -16.39 11.67
C ALA A 31 10.90 -15.12 12.04
N VAL A 32 10.61 -14.93 13.33
CA VAL A 32 9.91 -13.74 13.83
C VAL A 32 10.74 -12.47 13.58
N LEU A 33 12.03 -12.49 13.92
CA LEU A 33 12.93 -11.36 13.68
C LEU A 33 13.01 -11.01 12.20
N THR A 34 13.17 -12.01 11.33
CA THR A 34 13.24 -11.81 9.87
C THR A 34 11.95 -11.18 9.34
N GLN A 35 10.78 -11.64 9.79
CA GLN A 35 9.50 -11.04 9.40
C GLN A 35 9.36 -9.59 9.87
N LEU A 36 9.90 -9.26 11.04
CA LEU A 36 9.91 -7.89 11.55
C LEU A 36 10.80 -6.99 10.69
N TRP A 37 12.00 -7.46 10.33
CA TRP A 37 12.91 -6.75 9.42
C TRP A 37 12.28 -6.50 8.05
N ILE A 38 11.65 -7.52 7.46
CA ILE A 38 10.94 -7.38 6.18
C ILE A 38 9.80 -6.36 6.28
N ALA A 39 9.02 -6.38 7.36
CA ALA A 39 7.94 -5.42 7.58
C ALA A 39 8.46 -3.98 7.68
N LEU A 40 9.59 -3.78 8.35
CA LEU A 40 10.28 -2.48 8.45
C LEU A 40 10.78 -2.02 7.08
N CYS A 41 11.42 -2.91 6.30
CA CYS A 41 11.88 -2.61 4.94
C CYS A 41 10.72 -2.21 4.03
N LEU A 42 9.60 -2.94 4.07
CA LEU A 42 8.42 -2.61 3.25
C LEU A 42 7.83 -1.26 3.65
N TYR A 43 7.75 -0.96 4.95
CA TYR A 43 7.27 0.34 5.41
C TYR A 43 8.16 1.49 4.90
N LEU A 44 9.48 1.32 4.98
CA LEU A 44 10.43 2.30 4.46
C LEU A 44 10.24 2.51 2.96
N LEU A 45 10.09 1.43 2.20
CA LEU A 45 9.84 1.51 0.76
C LEU A 45 8.53 2.26 0.45
N LEU A 46 7.45 1.99 1.18
CA LEU A 46 6.18 2.71 1.01
C LEU A 46 6.30 4.19 1.39
N ALA A 47 7.05 4.52 2.44
CA ALA A 47 7.32 5.89 2.81
C ALA A 47 8.12 6.63 1.73
N TYR A 48 9.11 5.96 1.14
CA TYR A 48 9.87 6.47 0.01
C TYR A 48 9.00 6.67 -1.24
N LEU A 49 8.14 5.69 -1.58
CA LEU A 49 7.19 5.82 -2.68
C LEU A 49 6.21 6.97 -2.45
N LYS A 50 5.73 7.15 -1.22
CA LYS A 50 4.90 8.30 -0.85
C LYS A 50 5.64 9.62 -1.07
N PHE A 51 6.91 9.69 -0.71
CA PHE A 51 7.75 10.86 -0.92
C PHE A 51 7.95 11.14 -2.42
N GLN A 52 8.25 10.11 -3.21
CA GLN A 52 8.41 10.20 -4.67
C GLN A 52 7.13 10.61 -5.39
N ALA A 53 5.99 10.03 -5.02
CA ALA A 53 4.72 10.29 -5.69
C ALA A 53 4.25 11.74 -5.50
N ASN A 54 4.67 12.41 -4.41
CA ASN A 54 4.21 13.76 -4.04
C ASN A 54 2.67 13.91 -4.04
N LEU A 55 1.96 12.77 -3.96
CA LEU A 55 0.52 12.70 -3.95
C LEU A 55 0.06 12.78 -2.50
N GLY A 56 -0.97 13.58 -2.23
CA GLY A 56 -1.65 13.64 -0.92
C GLY A 56 -2.36 12.35 -0.50
N LEU A 57 -2.03 11.21 -1.11
CA LEU A 57 -2.60 9.90 -0.82
C LEU A 57 -2.11 9.36 0.53
N SER A 58 -3.01 8.64 1.20
CA SER A 58 -2.67 7.90 2.41
C SER A 58 -1.75 6.71 2.09
N LEU A 59 -0.92 6.33 3.07
CA LEU A 59 0.04 5.22 2.93
C LEU A 59 -0.66 3.89 2.60
N SER A 60 -1.85 3.68 3.16
CA SER A 60 -2.73 2.53 2.86
C SER A 60 -3.29 2.58 1.43
N GLY A 61 -3.60 3.77 0.91
CA GLY A 61 -4.03 3.94 -0.48
C GLY A 61 -2.93 3.57 -1.46
N ILE A 62 -1.69 4.03 -1.20
CA ILE A 62 -0.51 3.68 -2.00
C ILE A 62 -0.25 2.17 -1.95
N LEU A 63 -0.32 1.54 -0.77
CA LEU A 63 -0.18 0.10 -0.65
C LEU A 63 -1.25 -0.65 -1.44
N ARG A 64 -2.50 -0.19 -1.44
CA ARG A 64 -3.57 -0.82 -2.21
C ARG A 64 -3.36 -0.70 -3.72
N LEU A 65 -2.92 0.47 -4.20
CA LEU A 65 -2.55 0.67 -5.60
C LEU A 65 -1.39 -0.25 -5.99
N LEU A 66 -0.38 -0.39 -5.12
CA LEU A 66 0.73 -1.30 -5.33
C LEU A 66 0.27 -2.76 -5.41
N GLN A 67 -0.63 -3.20 -4.51
CA GLN A 67 -1.17 -4.56 -4.54
C GLN A 67 -1.97 -4.86 -5.81
N LEU A 68 -2.75 -3.88 -6.31
CA LEU A 68 -3.53 -4.03 -7.54
C LEU A 68 -2.65 -4.06 -8.80
N ASN A 69 -1.51 -3.37 -8.76
CA ASN A 69 -0.61 -3.23 -9.91
C ASN A 69 0.71 -3.99 -9.72
N LEU A 70 0.80 -4.90 -8.75
CA LEU A 70 2.04 -5.61 -8.40
C LEU A 70 2.62 -6.41 -9.56
N PHE A 71 1.73 -6.91 -10.43
CA PHE A 71 2.07 -7.70 -11.61
C PHE A 71 2.08 -6.88 -12.90
N ASP A 72 1.73 -5.60 -12.81
CA ASP A 72 1.59 -4.72 -13.96
C ASP A 72 2.93 -4.02 -14.24
N ARG A 73 3.48 -4.17 -15.45
CA ARG A 73 4.75 -3.52 -15.84
C ARG A 73 4.48 -2.09 -16.28
N ARG A 74 4.10 -1.23 -15.35
CA ARG A 74 3.95 0.21 -15.60
C ARG A 74 4.97 1.03 -14.81
N SER A 75 5.39 2.15 -15.39
CA SER A 75 6.22 3.13 -14.67
C SER A 75 5.46 3.59 -13.43
N MET A 76 6.15 3.68 -12.29
CA MET A 76 5.55 4.16 -11.03
C MET A 76 4.92 5.54 -11.22
N THR A 77 5.52 6.41 -12.04
CA THR A 77 5.00 7.75 -12.33
C THR A 77 3.65 7.73 -13.06
N ASP A 78 3.42 6.73 -13.91
CA ASP A 78 2.20 6.61 -14.70
C ASP A 78 1.08 5.90 -13.92
N LEU A 79 1.46 5.12 -12.89
CA LEU A 79 0.50 4.52 -11.96
C LEU A 79 -0.18 5.55 -11.06
N PHE A 80 0.57 6.59 -10.70
CA PHE A 80 0.14 7.64 -9.79
C PHE A 80 -0.66 8.75 -10.48
N LYS A 81 -0.63 8.81 -11.81
CA LYS A 81 -1.45 9.75 -12.58
C LYS A 81 -2.85 9.17 -12.81
N PRO A 82 -3.91 9.99 -12.74
CA PRO A 82 -5.21 9.57 -13.27
C PRO A 82 -5.04 9.15 -14.74
N PRO A 83 -5.76 8.11 -15.21
CA PRO A 83 -5.61 7.65 -16.58
C PRO A 83 -5.86 8.82 -17.55
N ASP A 84 -4.91 9.10 -18.44
CA ASP A 84 -4.97 10.21 -19.42
C ASP A 84 -6.21 10.11 -20.33
N ASN A 85 -6.77 8.91 -20.46
CA ASN A 85 -8.06 8.69 -21.03
C ASN A 85 -9.01 8.24 -19.90
N PRO A 86 -9.95 9.08 -19.43
CA PRO A 86 -11.14 8.54 -18.81
C PRO A 86 -11.79 7.73 -19.91
N GLN A 87 -11.48 6.43 -20.00
CA GLN A 87 -12.27 5.54 -20.81
C GLN A 87 -13.67 5.70 -20.26
N THR A 88 -14.46 6.49 -20.99
CA THR A 88 -15.89 6.52 -20.88
C THR A 88 -16.24 5.07 -21.06
N ILE A 89 -16.45 4.36 -19.95
CA ILE A 89 -17.24 3.15 -19.95
C ILE A 89 -18.62 3.69 -20.34
N LYS A 90 -18.80 3.93 -21.65
CA LYS A 90 -20.12 3.97 -22.27
C LYS A 90 -20.57 2.53 -22.12
N SER A 91 -21.07 2.20 -20.93
CA SER A 91 -21.79 0.96 -20.76
C SER A 91 -22.86 1.02 -21.86
N PRO A 92 -23.03 -0.04 -22.65
CA PRO A 92 -24.08 -0.09 -23.67
C PRO A 92 -25.46 0.24 -23.06
N GLN A 93 -25.59 0.02 -21.75
CA GLN A 93 -26.74 0.33 -20.90
C GLN A 93 -27.04 1.84 -20.78
N LEU A 94 -26.03 2.72 -20.78
CA LEU A 94 -26.22 4.18 -20.76
C LEU A 94 -26.63 4.75 -22.12
N LEU A 95 -26.43 3.97 -23.20
CA LEU A 95 -26.80 4.33 -24.56
C LEU A 95 -28.27 4.06 -24.89
N LEU A 96 -29.00 3.35 -24.01
CA LEU A 96 -30.41 2.99 -24.19
C LEU A 96 -31.40 4.07 -23.73
N TRP A 97 -30.91 5.12 -23.06
CA TRP A 97 -31.75 6.17 -22.47
C TRP A 97 -31.64 7.53 -23.20
N ASN A 98 -31.01 7.55 -24.38
CA ASN A 98 -30.87 8.73 -25.24
C ASN A 98 -31.67 8.57 -26.54
#